data_AF-A0A7W5DCP4-F1
#
_entry.id   AF-A0A7W5DCP4-F1
#
_cell.length_a   1.000
_cell.length_b   1.000
_cell.length_c   1.000
_cell.angle_alpha   90.00
_cell.angle_beta   90.00
_cell.angle_gamma   90.00
#
_symmetry.space_group_name_H-M   'P 1'
#
loop_
_entity.id
_entity.type
_entity.pdbx_description
1 polymer ?
#
loop_
_entity_poly.entity_id
_entity_poly.type
_entity_poly.pdbx_seq_one_letter_code
_entity_poly.pdbx_strand_id
1 'polypeptide(L)' 'MLRLLVVLLIVANVGYYAWSQGALALFGTQPARFSEREPQRLQQQVRPQMLEIRKVDPGKV' A
#
# COMPACT_ATOMS: atom_id res chain seq x y z
N MET A 1 13.90 34.73 -2.99
CA MET A 1 12.48 34.37 -3.14
C MET A 1 12.29 32.97 -3.72
N LEU A 2 12.82 32.65 -4.91
CA LEU A 2 12.64 31.31 -5.52
C LEU A 2 13.27 30.15 -4.71
N ARG A 3 14.44 30.35 -4.11
CA ARG A 3 15.11 29.33 -3.28
C ARG A 3 14.25 28.85 -2.11
N LEU A 4 13.55 29.77 -1.43
CA LEU A 4 12.66 29.43 -0.33
C LEU A 4 11.49 28.58 -0.81
N LEU A 5 10.89 28.96 -1.95
CA LEU A 5 9.83 28.19 -2.61
C LEU A 5 10.28 26.77 -2.96
N VAL A 6 11.49 26.61 -3.52
CA VAL A 6 12.05 25.29 -3.86
C VAL A 6 12.24 24.43 -2.60
N VAL A 7 12.81 25.00 -1.54
CA VAL A 7 12.97 24.28 -0.26
C VAL A 7 11.61 23.85 0.30
N LEU A 8 10.63 24.74 0.29
CA LEU A 8 9.29 24.46 0.78
C LEU A 8 8.60 23.36 -0.05
N LEU A 9 8.79 23.38 -1.37
CA LEU A 9 8.28 22.36 -2.28
C LEU A 9 8.90 20.99 -1.99
N ILE A 10 10.21 20.94 -1.72
CA ILE A 10 10.92 19.70 -1.37
C ILE A 10 10.38 19.15 -0.05
N VAL A 11 10.27 20.00 0.98
CA VAL A 11 9.74 19.59 2.30
C VAL A 11 8.31 19.05 2.16
N ALA A 12 7.46 19.74 1.40
CA ALA A 12 6.09 19.28 1.15
C ALA A 12 6.06 17.91 0.44
N ASN A 13 6.91 17.69 -0.56
CA ASN A 13 6.98 16.42 -1.28
C ASN A 13 7.49 15.29 -0.39
N VAL A 14 8.55 15.52 0.38
CA VAL A 14 9.10 14.51 1.30
C VAL A 14 8.08 14.17 2.40
N GLY A 15 7.41 15.18 2.96
CA GLY A 15 6.33 14.97 3.94
C GLY A 15 5.17 14.17 3.35
N TYR A 16 4.73 14.52 2.14
CA TYR A 16 3.70 13.78 1.43
C TYR A 16 4.11 12.33 1.14
N TYR A 17 5.35 12.12 0.69
CA TYR A 17 5.90 10.79 0.43
C TYR A 17 5.89 9.94 1.71
N ALA A 18 6.44 10.45 2.81
CA ALA A 18 6.46 9.75 4.09
C ALA A 18 5.04 9.41 4.59
N TRP A 19 4.09 10.35 4.46
CA TRP A 19 2.69 10.13 4.80
C TRP A 19 2.05 9.04 3.95
N SER A 20 2.27 9.06 2.62
CA SER A 20 1.73 8.04 1.70
C SER A 20 2.29 6.64 1.94
N GLN A 21 3.53 6.54 2.46
CA GLN A 21 4.17 5.29 2.84
C GLN A 21 3.76 4.78 4.23
N GLY A 22 2.87 5.49 4.94
CA GLY A 22 2.41 5.07 6.25
C GLY A 22 3.37 5.40 7.41
N ALA A 23 4.37 6.27 7.20
CA ALA A 23 5.27 6.70 8.29
C ALA A 23 4.52 7.38 9.45
N LEU A 24 3.32 7.89 9.19
CA LEU A 24 2.43 8.51 10.17
C LEU A 24 1.26 7.60 10.60
N ALA A 25 1.35 6.29 10.31
CA ALA A 25 0.33 5.31 10.69
C ALA A 25 0.10 5.25 12.21
N LEU A 26 1.17 5.43 13.00
CA LEU A 26 1.12 5.49 14.47
C LEU A 26 0.21 6.61 15.00
N PHE A 27 -0.01 7.66 14.20
CA PHE A 27 -0.88 8.78 14.55
C PHE A 27 -2.31 8.63 14.00
N GLY A 28 -2.66 7.46 13.43
CA GLY A 28 -3.99 7.20 12.86
C GLY A 28 -4.28 7.96 11.56
N THR A 29 -3.27 8.62 10.97
CA THR A 29 -3.44 9.45 9.77
C THR A 29 -3.22 8.69 8.46
N GLN A 30 -3.16 7.35 8.49
CA GLN A 30 -2.91 6.56 7.30
C GLN A 30 -4.09 6.69 6.31
N PRO A 31 -3.85 7.02 5.03
CA PRO A 31 -4.94 7.12 4.07
C PRO A 31 -5.58 5.75 3.86
N ALA A 32 -6.89 5.65 4.07
CA ALA A 32 -7.66 4.42 3.88
C ALA A 32 -7.44 3.79 2.47
N ARG A 33 -7.18 4.64 1.47
CA ARG A 33 -6.88 4.22 0.08
C ARG A 33 -5.59 3.39 -0.07
N PHE A 34 -4.62 3.48 0.85
CA PHE A 34 -3.38 2.68 0.78
C PHE A 34 -3.51 1.31 1.47
N SER A 35 -4.44 1.16 2.41
CA SER A 35 -4.76 -0.15 3.01
C SER A 35 -5.65 -1.00 2.10
N GLU A 36 -6.46 -0.39 1.23
CA GLU A 36 -7.44 -1.09 0.41
C GLU A 36 -7.15 -0.93 -1.09
N ARG A 37 -6.27 -1.81 -1.61
CA ARG A 37 -6.17 -2.05 -3.05
C ARG A 37 -7.31 -2.99 -3.46
N GLU A 38 -8.45 -2.39 -3.78
CA GLU A 38 -9.61 -3.02 -4.42
C GLU A 38 -10.33 -4.06 -3.53
N PRO A 39 -10.99 -3.63 -2.44
CA PRO A 39 -11.84 -4.52 -1.64
C PRO A 39 -12.94 -5.19 -2.48
N GLN A 40 -13.36 -4.55 -3.58
CA GLN A 40 -14.30 -5.12 -4.54
C GLN A 40 -13.82 -6.44 -5.15
N ARG A 41 -12.50 -6.70 -5.26
CA ARG A 41 -11.99 -7.99 -5.75
C ARG A 41 -12.36 -9.16 -4.87
N LEU A 42 -12.47 -8.93 -3.55
CA LEU A 42 -12.90 -9.98 -2.61
C LEU A 42 -14.35 -10.41 -2.90
N GLN A 43 -15.21 -9.46 -3.26
CA GLN A 43 -16.61 -9.75 -3.61
C GLN A 43 -16.76 -10.44 -4.98
N GLN A 44 -15.76 -10.31 -5.85
CA GLN A 44 -15.72 -10.93 -7.17
C GLN A 44 -15.09 -12.33 -7.15
N GLN A 45 -14.66 -12.85 -5.98
CA GLN A 45 -14.09 -14.18 -5.89
C GLN A 45 -15.15 -15.26 -6.08
N VAL A 46 -15.00 -16.04 -7.15
CA VAL A 46 -15.87 -17.19 -7.42
C VAL A 46 -15.39 -18.39 -6.61
N ARG A 47 -16.20 -18.82 -5.63
CA ARG A 47 -15.99 -20.04 -4.82
C ARG A 47 -14.58 -20.15 -4.20
N PRO A 48 -14.09 -19.15 -3.45
CA PRO A 48 -12.76 -19.18 -2.84
C PRO A 48 -12.51 -20.41 -1.94
N GLN A 49 -13.57 -20.97 -1.35
CA GLN A 49 -13.50 -22.17 -0.52
C GLN A 49 -13.10 -23.46 -1.25
N MET A 50 -13.05 -23.47 -2.59
CA MET A 50 -12.59 -24.63 -3.37
C MET A 50 -11.08 -24.61 -3.63
N LEU A 51 -10.37 -23.57 -3.22
CA LEU A 51 -8.93 -23.45 -3.41
C LEU A 51 -8.19 -24.41 -2.46
N GLU A 52 -7.45 -25.37 -3.02
CA GLU A 52 -6.58 -26.27 -2.26
C GLU A 52 -5.11 -25.88 -2.47
N ILE A 53 -4.42 -25.46 -1.40
CA ILE A 53 -2.99 -25.12 -1.45
C ILE A 53 -2.18 -26.41 -1.34
N ARG A 54 -1.59 -26.84 -2.45
CA ARG A 54 -0.67 -27.99 -2.47
C ARG A 54 0.76 -27.55 -2.24
N LYS A 55 1.50 -28.29 -1.40
CA LYS A 55 2.95 -28.14 -1.29
C LYS A 55 3.57 -28.65 -2.59
N VAL A 56 4.45 -27.85 -3.19
CA VAL A 56 5.29 -28.30 -4.29
C VAL A 56 6.38 -29.17 -3.68
N ASP A 57 6.42 -30.45 -4.05
CA ASP A 57 7.55 -31.33 -3.73
C ASP A 57 8.70 -31.00 -4.69
N PRO A 58 9.82 -30.41 -4.19
CA PRO A 58 10.94 -30.03 -5.06
C PRO A 58 11.68 -31.24 -5.67
N GLY A 59 11.35 -32.47 -5.26
CA GLY A 59 11.96 -33.70 -5.75
C GLY A 59 11.23 -34.42 -6.88
N LYS A 60 10.18 -33.82 -7.47
CA LYS A 60 9.42 -34.40 -8.61
C LYS A 60 9.32 -33.45 -9.81
N VAL A 61 10.42 -32.77 -10.15
CA VAL A 61 10.59 -32.05 -11.42
C VAL A 61 11.50 -32.86 -12.33
#